data_AF-A0A935Q9S1-F1
#
_entry.id   AF-A0A935Q9S1-F1
#
_cell.length_a   1.000
_cell.length_b   1.000
_cell.length_c   1.000
_cell.angle_alpha   90.00
_cell.angle_beta   90.00
_cell.angle_gamma   90.00
#
_symmetry.space_group_name_H-M   'P 1'
#
loop_
_entity.id
_entity.type
_entity.pdbx_description
1 polymer ?
#
loop_
_entity_poly.entity_id
_entity_poly.type
_entity_poly.pdbx_seq_one_letter_code
_entity_poly.pdbx_strand_id
1 'polypeptide(L)' 'MKVRASIKKRSVDCKIVRRKGVLFVINKKNPRFKQRQG' A
#
# COMPACT_ATOMS: atom_id res chain seq x y z
N MET A 1 1.48 -4.26 7.92
CA MET A 1 2.02 -3.60 6.70
C MET A 1 2.97 -4.58 6.04
N LYS A 2 2.85 -4.87 4.74
CA LYS A 2 3.76 -5.80 4.03
C LYS A 2 4.76 -5.02 3.18
N VAL A 3 6.04 -5.34 3.31
CA VAL A 3 7.12 -4.70 2.54
C VAL A 3 7.37 -5.53 1.27
N ARG A 4 7.38 -4.88 0.10
CA ARG A 4 7.54 -5.53 -1.21
C ARG A 4 8.24 -4.60 -2.18
N ALA A 5 9.08 -5.14 -3.06
CA ALA A 5 9.67 -4.37 -4.15
C ALA A 5 8.61 -3.80 -5.11
N SER A 6 7.57 -4.58 -5.42
CA SER A 6 6.42 -4.17 -6.23
C SER A 6 5.15 -4.06 -5.40
N ILE A 7 4.42 -2.96 -5.61
CA ILE A 7 3.14 -2.70 -4.96
C ILE A 7 2.04 -2.52 -6.00
N LYS A 8 0.81 -2.96 -5.66
CA LYS A 8 -0.36 -2.81 -6.52
C LYS A 8 -1.65 -2.68 -5.71
N LYS A 9 -2.68 -2.06 -6.29
CA LYS A 9 -4.03 -2.09 -5.73
C LYS A 9 -4.55 -3.53 -5.79
N ARG A 10 -5.01 -4.07 -4.65
CA ARG A 10 -5.62 -5.42 -4.56
C ARG A 10 -7.15 -5.39 -4.50
N SER A 11 -7.71 -4.20 -4.28
CA SER A 11 -9.15 -3.94 -4.14
C SER A 11 -9.40 -2.47 -4.48
N VAL A 12 -10.66 -2.12 -4.77
CA VAL A 12 -11.12 -0.75 -5.05
C VAL A 12 -10.84 0.23 -3.90
N ASP A 13 -10.83 -0.27 -2.66
CA ASP A 13 -10.58 0.55 -1.46
C ASP A 13 -9.08 0.83 -1.22
N CYS A 14 -8.19 0.17 -1.98
CA CYS A 14 -6.75 0.41 -1.86
C CYS A 14 -6.36 1.74 -2.52
N LYS A 15 -5.73 2.62 -1.75
CA LYS A 15 -5.17 3.88 -2.25
C LYS A 15 -3.65 3.82 -2.22
N ILE A 16 -3.03 4.29 -3.31
CA ILE A 16 -1.58 4.45 -3.38
C ILE A 16 -1.26 5.87 -2.93
N VAL A 17 -0.35 6.00 -1.97
CA VAL A 17 0.09 7.29 -1.43
C VAL A 17 1.61 7.33 -1.38
N ARG A 18 2.20 8.50 -1.66
CA ARG A 18 3.64 8.71 -1.49
C ARG A 18 3.88 9.48 -0.20
N ARG A 19 4.75 8.94 0.68
CA ARG A 19 5.10 9.55 1.98
C ARG A 19 6.61 9.49 2.16
N LYS A 20 7.25 10.63 2.44
CA LYS A 20 8.72 10.74 2.59
C LYS A 20 9.48 10.04 1.45
N GLY A 21 9.04 10.26 0.20
CA GLY A 21 9.65 9.66 -0.99
C GLY A 21 9.26 8.20 -1.28
N VAL A 22 8.69 7.46 -0.32
CA VAL A 22 8.34 6.04 -0.44
C VAL A 22 6.86 5.85 -0.80
N LEU A 23 6.56 4.90 -1.68
CA LEU A 23 5.17 4.55 -2.01
C LEU A 23 4.56 3.54 -1.03
N PHE A 24 3.31 3.77 -0.68
CA PHE A 24 2.52 2.91 0.19
C PHE A 24 1.18 2.59 -0.43
N VAL A 25 0.69 1.38 -0.19
CA VAL A 25 -0.71 1.04 -0.35
C VAL A 25 -1.38 1.13 1.01
N ILE A 26 -2.40 1.97 1.13
CA ILE A 26 -3.24 2.08 2.31
C ILE A 26 -4.62 1.51 2.01
N ASN A 27 -5.20 0.81 2.98
CA ASN A 27 -6.58 0.39 2.95
C ASN A 27 -7.12 0.49 4.39
N LYS A 28 -8.19 1.28 4.56
CA LYS A 28 -8.83 1.52 5.87
C LYS A 28 -9.78 0.39 6.26
N LYS A 29 -10.45 -0.24 5.29
CA LYS A 29 -11.39 -1.34 5.52
C LYS A 29 -10.68 -2.66 5.79
N ASN A 30 -9.63 -2.96 5.01
CA ASN A 30 -8.86 -4.20 5.14
C ASN A 30 -7.36 -3.94 5.38
N PRO A 31 -6.87 -4.01 6.63
CA PRO A 31 -5.48 -3.73 6.96
C PRO A 31 -4.49 -4.75 6.38
N ARG A 32 -4.94 -5.96 5.98
CA ARG A 32 -4.09 -6.99 5.37
C ARG A 32 -3.55 -6.57 4.00
N PHE A 33 -4.16 -5.59 3.35
CA PHE A 33 -3.73 -5.05 2.06
C PHE A 33 -2.78 -3.86 2.15
N LYS A 34 -2.40 -3.41 3.35
CA LYS A 34 -1.41 -2.34 3.52
C LYS A 34 -0.02 -2.79 3.05
N GLN A 35 0.62 -2.04 2.16
CA GLN A 35 1.94 -2.34 1.60
C GLN A 35 2.88 -1.13 1.61
N ARG A 36 4.20 -1.38 1.63
CA ARG A 36 5.26 -0.38 1.41
C ARG A 36 6.15 -0.86 0.26
N GLN A 37 6.51 0.04 -0.65
CA GLN A 37 7.50 -0.21 -1.69
C GLN A 37 8.92 -0.15 -1.11
N GLY A 38 9.74 -1.16 -1.40
CA GLY A 38 11.09 -1.29 -0.84
C GLY A 38 11.07 -2.18 0.38
#